data_AF-A0A9X9MQ27-F1
#
_entry.id   AF-A0A9X9MQ27-F1
#
_cell.length_a   1.000
_cell.length_b   1.000
_cell.length_c   1.000
_cell.angle_alpha   90.00
_cell.angle_beta   90.00
_cell.angle_gamma   90.00
#
_symmetry.space_group_name_H-M   'P 1'
#
loop_
_entity.id
_entity.type
_entity.pdbx_description
1 polymer ?
#
loop_
_entity_poly.entity_id
_entity_poly.type
_entity_poly.pdbx_seq_one_letter_code
_entity_poly.pdbx_strand_id
1 'polypeptide(L)'
;MKFLSAASTAALVGLLVLMPAAHGEPYFKCSEGHHFTISEAENERKFCHELNALSGDPLGPNGEVLKTSRSRRYRNDGSSIAYILQLIDLAPFFRVYEKPYSVWEQCIYHDET
;
A
#
# COMPACT_ATOMS: atom_id res chain seq x y z
N MET A 1 45.78 38.29 -12.62
CA MET A 1 44.38 38.49 -12.20
C MET A 1 43.59 37.24 -12.54
N LYS A 2 42.72 36.80 -11.63
CA LYS A 2 42.05 35.48 -11.62
C LYS A 2 40.89 35.47 -12.60
N PHE A 3 40.92 34.61 -13.62
CA PHE A 3 39.73 34.15 -14.34
C PHE A 3 39.35 32.77 -13.78
N LEU A 4 38.71 32.78 -12.61
CA LEU A 4 38.08 31.60 -12.01
C LEU A 4 36.59 31.87 -11.98
N SER A 5 35.87 31.67 -13.09
CA SER A 5 34.41 31.83 -13.06
C SER A 5 33.64 31.03 -14.11
N ALA A 6 34.19 29.91 -14.61
CA ALA A 6 33.44 29.03 -15.53
C ALA A 6 33.22 27.61 -14.98
N ALA A 7 33.98 27.18 -13.96
CA ALA A 7 33.84 25.83 -13.39
C ALA A 7 32.66 25.70 -12.40
N SER A 8 32.15 26.82 -11.86
CA SER A 8 31.14 26.78 -10.79
C SER A 8 29.69 26.62 -11.27
N THR A 9 29.40 26.84 -12.56
CA THR A 9 28.03 26.70 -13.10
C THR A 9 27.69 25.29 -13.55
N ALA A 10 28.67 24.45 -13.90
CA ALA A 10 28.43 23.04 -14.26
C ALA A 10 28.11 22.16 -13.03
N ALA A 11 28.64 22.51 -11.86
CA ALA A 11 28.45 21.72 -10.64
C ALA A 11 27.01 21.79 -10.09
N LEU A 12 26.26 22.86 -10.37
CA LEU A 12 24.92 23.07 -9.82
C LEU A 12 23.82 22.39 -10.65
N VAL A 13 24.04 22.19 -11.95
CA VAL A 13 23.13 21.39 -12.81
C VAL A 13 23.23 19.90 -12.49
N GLY A 14 24.44 19.40 -12.17
CA GLY A 14 24.64 17.99 -11.82
C GLY A 14 24.02 17.56 -10.49
N LEU A 15 23.80 18.48 -9.55
CA LEU A 15 23.24 18.19 -8.23
C LEU A 15 21.71 18.10 -8.22
N LEU A 16 21.03 18.75 -9.18
CA LEU A 16 19.57 18.69 -9.31
C LEU A 16 19.07 17.40 -9.97
N VAL A 17 19.91 16.71 -10.76
CA VAL A 17 19.58 15.42 -11.40
C VAL A 17 19.55 14.26 -10.39
N LEU A 18 20.09 14.47 -9.18
CA LEU A 18 20.13 13.48 -8.11
C LEU A 18 18.97 13.57 -7.12
N MET A 19 18.03 14.49 -7.30
CA MET A 19 16.74 14.41 -6.61
C MET A 19 16.00 13.21 -7.20
N PRO A 20 15.80 12.10 -6.46
CA PRO A 20 14.95 11.05 -6.95
C PRO A 20 13.58 11.69 -7.15
N ALA A 21 13.10 11.74 -8.40
CA ALA A 21 11.69 11.97 -8.70
C ALA A 21 10.86 10.72 -8.30
N ALA A 22 11.15 10.16 -7.12
CA ALA A 22 10.53 8.98 -6.58
C ALA A 22 9.63 9.42 -5.44
N HIS A 23 8.62 10.22 -5.76
CA HIS A 23 7.39 10.13 -4.98
C HIS A 23 6.82 8.74 -5.29
N GLY A 24 7.07 7.78 -4.40
CA GLY A 24 6.54 6.43 -4.53
C GLY A 24 5.00 6.48 -4.50
N GLU A 25 4.35 5.64 -5.30
CA GLU A 25 2.89 5.48 -5.21
C GLU A 25 2.51 5.06 -3.78
N PRO A 26 1.51 5.69 -3.13
CA PRO A 26 1.07 5.28 -1.80
C PRO A 26 0.65 3.80 -1.79
N TYR A 27 0.89 3.13 -0.67
CA TYR A 27 0.68 1.69 -0.58
C TYR A 27 0.37 1.24 0.85
N PHE A 28 -0.28 0.08 0.97
CA PHE A 28 -0.41 -0.66 2.21
C PHE A 28 0.74 -1.64 2.34
N LYS A 29 1.54 -1.50 3.38
CA LYS A 29 2.62 -2.41 3.75
C LYS A 29 2.09 -3.50 4.67
N CYS A 30 2.14 -4.73 4.19
CA CYS A 30 1.86 -5.94 4.95
C CYS A 30 3.19 -6.63 5.33
N SER A 31 3.09 -7.77 6.00
CA SER A 31 4.22 -8.60 6.40
C SER A 31 4.97 -9.16 5.18
N GLU A 32 6.20 -9.63 5.44
CA GLU A 32 7.03 -10.35 4.46
C GLU A 32 7.30 -9.58 3.14
N GLY A 33 7.20 -8.24 3.17
CA GLY A 33 7.45 -7.39 2.00
C GLY A 33 6.30 -7.38 0.99
N HIS A 34 5.15 -7.95 1.32
CA HIS A 34 3.95 -7.84 0.49
C HIS A 34 3.34 -6.44 0.63
N HIS A 35 3.18 -5.75 -0.50
CA HIS A 35 2.54 -4.45 -0.55
C HIS A 35 1.31 -4.50 -1.44
N PHE A 36 0.32 -3.66 -1.15
CA PHE A 36 -0.81 -3.35 -2.03
C PHE A 36 -0.75 -1.88 -2.38
N THR A 37 -0.54 -1.55 -3.65
CA THR A 37 -0.58 -0.15 -4.07
C THR A 37 -2.01 0.36 -4.09
N ILE A 38 -2.21 1.68 -4.06
CA ILE A 38 -3.55 2.25 -4.20
C ILE A 38 -4.19 1.86 -5.54
N SER A 39 -3.43 1.83 -6.63
CA SER A 39 -3.93 1.36 -7.93
C SER A 39 -4.37 -0.10 -7.90
N GLU A 40 -3.66 -0.97 -7.19
CA GLU A 40 -4.08 -2.36 -6.99
C GLU A 40 -5.39 -2.42 -6.18
N ALA A 41 -5.48 -1.66 -5.09
CA ALA A 41 -6.68 -1.57 -4.26
C ALA A 41 -7.91 -1.09 -5.05
N GLU A 42 -7.74 -0.06 -5.89
CA GLU A 42 -8.81 0.45 -6.76
C GLU A 42 -9.22 -0.56 -7.84
N ASN A 43 -8.28 -1.33 -8.39
CA ASN A 43 -8.61 -2.42 -9.32
C ASN A 43 -9.43 -3.53 -8.64
N GLU A 44 -9.17 -3.78 -7.35
CA GLU A 44 -9.88 -4.75 -6.51
C GLU A 44 -11.25 -4.25 -6.02
N ARG A 45 -11.50 -2.94 -6.06
CA ARG A 45 -12.74 -2.32 -5.59
C ARG A 45 -14.00 -2.94 -6.19
N LYS A 46 -13.97 -3.31 -7.47
CA LYS A 46 -15.10 -3.94 -8.17
C LYS A 46 -15.48 -5.33 -7.64
N PHE A 47 -14.57 -5.98 -6.91
CA PHE A 47 -14.80 -7.27 -6.27
C PHE A 47 -15.23 -7.15 -4.81
N CYS A 48 -15.26 -5.93 -4.26
CA CYS A 48 -15.70 -5.69 -2.89
C CYS A 48 -17.22 -5.83 -2.77
N HIS A 49 -17.67 -6.82 -2.00
CA HIS A 49 -19.08 -7.10 -1.77
C HIS A 49 -19.33 -7.52 -0.32
N GLU A 50 -20.50 -7.21 0.24
CA GLU A 50 -20.86 -7.60 1.62
C GLU A 50 -20.91 -9.13 1.78
N LEU A 51 -21.36 -9.83 0.74
CA LEU A 51 -21.43 -11.30 0.69
C LEU A 51 -20.05 -12.00 0.79
N ASN A 52 -18.95 -11.27 0.58
CA ASN A 52 -17.61 -11.84 0.70
C ASN A 52 -17.05 -11.74 2.12
N ALA A 53 -17.67 -10.95 3.00
CA ALA A 53 -17.29 -10.87 4.40
C ALA A 53 -17.74 -12.14 5.12
N LEU A 54 -16.86 -12.71 5.95
CA LEU A 54 -17.18 -13.88 6.77
C LEU A 54 -17.19 -13.55 8.26
N SER A 55 -17.80 -14.45 9.02
CA SER A 55 -17.69 -14.45 10.48
C SER A 55 -16.22 -14.49 10.90
N GLY A 56 -15.85 -13.57 11.80
CA GLY A 56 -14.48 -13.39 12.29
C GLY A 56 -13.61 -12.47 11.45
N ASP A 57 -14.14 -11.86 10.37
CA ASP A 57 -13.45 -10.76 9.69
C ASP A 57 -13.48 -9.48 10.56
N PRO A 58 -12.50 -8.58 10.41
CA PRO A 58 -12.51 -7.27 11.05
C PRO A 58 -13.78 -6.50 10.69
N LEU A 59 -14.39 -5.87 11.68
CA LEU A 59 -15.58 -5.06 11.51
C LEU A 59 -15.22 -3.58 11.37
N GLY A 60 -16.16 -2.79 10.85
CA GLY A 60 -16.06 -1.34 10.91
C GLY A 60 -16.12 -0.81 12.35
N PRO A 61 -15.83 0.48 12.56
CA PRO A 61 -15.76 1.09 13.89
C PRO A 61 -17.06 1.00 14.70
N ASN A 62 -18.21 0.80 14.05
CA ASN A 62 -19.51 0.65 14.71
C ASN A 62 -19.97 -0.83 14.76
N GLY A 63 -19.09 -1.78 14.45
CA GLY A 63 -19.41 -3.21 14.40
C GLY A 63 -20.11 -3.64 13.11
N GLU A 64 -20.13 -2.80 12.09
CA GLU A 64 -20.75 -3.09 10.80
C GLU A 64 -19.89 -4.01 9.93
N VAL A 65 -20.56 -4.81 9.09
CA VAL A 65 -19.91 -5.60 8.04
C VAL A 65 -19.58 -4.68 6.86
N LEU A 66 -18.33 -4.69 6.42
CA LEU A 66 -17.86 -3.88 5.31
C LEU A 66 -17.79 -4.69 4.00
N LYS A 67 -17.99 -4.01 2.87
CA LYS A 67 -17.76 -4.60 1.53
C LYS A 67 -16.32 -5.04 1.41
N THR A 68 -16.12 -6.33 1.13
CA THR A 68 -14.82 -6.96 1.22
C THR A 68 -14.44 -7.64 -0.10
N SER A 69 -13.21 -7.46 -0.57
CA SER A 69 -12.56 -8.34 -1.57
C SER A 69 -11.61 -9.28 -0.83
N ARG A 70 -11.39 -10.47 -1.40
CA ARG A 70 -10.55 -11.52 -0.82
C ARG A 70 -9.53 -11.98 -1.82
N SER A 71 -8.28 -12.03 -1.39
CA SER A 71 -7.19 -12.55 -2.20
C SER A 71 -6.29 -13.43 -1.38
N ARG A 72 -5.47 -14.20 -2.08
CA ARG A 72 -4.48 -15.09 -1.49
C ARG A 72 -3.18 -14.89 -2.25
N ARG A 73 -2.09 -14.63 -1.53
CA ARG A 73 -0.74 -14.60 -2.11
C ARG A 73 0.08 -15.75 -1.56
N TYR A 74 0.90 -16.33 -2.41
CA TYR A 74 1.78 -17.44 -2.04
C TYR A 74 3.13 -16.89 -1.60
N ARG A 75 3.66 -17.47 -0.53
CA ARG A 75 5.03 -17.26 -0.06
C ARG A 75 6.00 -18.10 -0.87
N ASN A 76 7.30 -17.80 -0.72
CA ASN A 76 8.37 -18.56 -1.36
C ASN A 76 8.44 -20.03 -0.89
N ASP A 77 7.94 -20.34 0.31
CA ASP A 77 7.86 -21.70 0.85
C ASP A 77 6.65 -22.50 0.35
N GLY A 78 5.84 -21.91 -0.55
CA GLY A 78 4.62 -22.51 -1.10
C GLY A 78 3.38 -22.40 -0.19
N SER A 79 3.53 -21.93 1.05
CA SER A 79 2.38 -21.59 1.89
C SER A 79 1.70 -20.31 1.37
N SER A 80 0.50 -20.00 1.88
CA SER A 80 -0.26 -18.85 1.41
C SER A 80 -0.75 -17.98 2.56
N ILE A 81 -0.74 -16.67 2.35
CA ILE A 81 -1.34 -15.67 3.24
C ILE A 81 -2.68 -15.25 2.64
N ALA A 82 -3.72 -15.25 3.47
CA ALA A 82 -5.01 -14.69 3.09
C ALA A 82 -5.01 -13.18 3.34
N TYR A 83 -5.59 -12.44 2.40
CA TYR A 83 -5.78 -11.01 2.51
C TYR A 83 -7.25 -10.68 2.32
N ILE A 84 -7.69 -9.65 3.04
CA ILE A 84 -8.96 -8.98 2.77
C ILE A 84 -8.71 -7.50 2.52
N LEU A 85 -9.48 -6.95 1.60
CA LEU A 85 -9.51 -5.53 1.32
C LEU A 85 -10.92 -5.03 1.57
N GLN A 86 -11.08 -4.11 2.52
CA GLN A 86 -12.35 -3.56 2.95
C GLN A 86 -12.51 -2.14 2.44
N LEU A 87 -13.64 -1.85 1.80
CA LEU A 87 -13.98 -0.51 1.37
C LEU A 87 -14.50 0.31 2.57
N ILE A 88 -13.96 1.51 2.75
CA ILE A 88 -14.37 2.46 3.81
C ILE A 88 -14.64 3.84 3.20
N ASP A 89 -15.36 4.69 3.94
CA ASP A 89 -15.79 6.01 3.45
C ASP A 89 -14.76 7.13 3.67
N LEU A 90 -13.63 6.84 4.32
CA LEU A 90 -12.56 7.81 4.59
C LEU A 90 -11.27 7.40 3.86
N ALA A 91 -10.57 8.39 3.28
CA ALA A 91 -9.25 8.20 2.66
C ALA A 91 -8.31 7.39 3.57
N PRO A 92 -7.58 6.38 3.05
CA PRO A 92 -7.38 6.05 1.63
C PRO A 92 -8.51 5.23 0.98
N PHE A 93 -9.72 5.22 1.56
CA PHE A 93 -10.92 4.48 1.12
C PHE A 93 -10.82 2.96 1.23
N PHE A 94 -9.68 2.45 1.70
CA PHE A 94 -9.46 1.04 1.92
C PHE A 94 -8.81 0.77 3.28
N ARG A 95 -9.13 -0.40 3.84
CA ARG A 95 -8.33 -1.07 4.84
C ARG A 95 -7.89 -2.41 4.28
N VAL A 96 -6.61 -2.74 4.40
CA VAL A 96 -6.09 -4.04 3.99
C VAL A 96 -5.72 -4.79 5.26
N TYR A 97 -6.15 -6.05 5.35
CA TYR A 97 -5.73 -6.95 6.41
C TYR A 97 -5.11 -8.20 5.81
N GLU A 98 -4.14 -8.74 6.52
CA GLU A 98 -3.53 -10.01 6.24
C GLU A 98 -3.79 -11.00 7.37
N LYS A 99 -3.75 -12.28 7.04
CA LYS A 99 -3.87 -13.37 8.02
C LYS A 99 -2.72 -14.34 7.83
N PRO A 100 -1.51 -13.99 8.30
CA PRO A 100 -0.33 -14.86 8.18
C PRO A 100 -0.48 -16.13 9.02
N TYR A 101 -1.25 -16.05 10.12
CA TYR A 101 -1.56 -17.14 11.05
C TYR A 101 -3.07 -17.23 11.33
N SER A 102 -3.51 -17.13 12.59
CA SER A 102 -4.91 -17.26 12.99
C SER A 102 -5.64 -15.94 13.20
N VAL A 103 -4.91 -14.81 13.25
CA VAL A 103 -5.44 -13.48 13.56
C VAL A 103 -5.29 -12.56 12.34
N TRP A 104 -6.29 -11.70 12.13
CA TRP A 104 -6.24 -10.65 11.13
C TRP A 104 -5.38 -9.48 11.64
N GLU A 105 -4.39 -9.09 10.86
CA GLU A 105 -3.48 -7.99 11.14
C GLU A 105 -3.67 -6.91 10.09
N GLN A 106 -3.78 -5.65 10.50
CA GLN A 106 -4.00 -4.55 9.56
C GLN A 106 -2.67 -4.12 8.93
N CYS A 107 -2.64 -4.04 7.61
CA CYS A 107 -1.50 -3.49 6.87
C CYS A 107 -1.44 -1.96 7.05
N ILE A 108 -0.22 -1.44 7.16
CA ILE A 108 0.03 -0.03 7.45
C ILE A 108 0.01 0.77 6.15
N TYR A 109 -0.78 1.84 6.09
CA TYR A 109 -0.78 2.76 4.95
C TYR A 109 0.45 3.66 5.00
N HIS A 110 1.17 3.73 3.90
CA HIS A 110 2.31 4.61 3.66
C HIS A 110 2.00 5.57 2.53
N ASP A 111 2.18 6.85 2.81
CA ASP A 111 2.04 7.95 1.86
C ASP A 111 3.28 8.83 2.00
N GLU A 112 4.11 8.90 0.95
CA GLU A 112 5.30 9.74 0.89
C GLU A 112 4.91 11.09 0.28
N THR A 113 4.17 11.88 1.06
CA THR A 113 3.82 13.28 0.75
C THR A 113 4.95 14.24 1.09
#